data_AF-A0A7W0HB94-F1
#
_entry.id   AF-A0A7W0HB94-F1
#
_cell.length_a   1.000
_cell.length_b   1.000
_cell.length_c   1.000
_cell.angle_alpha   90.00
_cell.angle_beta   90.00
_cell.angle_gamma   90.00
#
_symmetry.space_group_name_H-M   'P 1'
#
loop_
_entity.id
_entity.type
_entity.pdbx_description
1 polymer ?
#
loop_
_entity_poly.entity_id
_entity_poly.type
_entity_poly.pdbx_seq_one_letter_code
_entity_poly.pdbx_strand_id
1 'polypeptide(L)'
;MITGCCPYCGAEYALSEARCWECKVALSEEIPSPTLAAGQPDEEVLYELDDWPAATRVELTRVLAERVIPSRWEPGLTLAVRQVDEELAENVLDELEESALLDEDDDDDDDDDGEDGAVAQAAMADLFVAADRLMHEPTDGVVGAELGAAAAIVGESPPPFGIEDQLWVKLRELSAAVCAGLDTRADPDVVSADARNLRELLRPYV
;
A
#
# COMPACT_ATOMS: atom_id res chain seq x y z
N MET A 1 40.97 -4.67 -3.79
CA MET A 1 40.19 -3.83 -2.87
C MET A 1 39.74 -4.73 -1.76
N ILE A 2 39.80 -4.29 -0.51
CA ILE A 2 39.28 -5.09 0.61
C ILE A 2 37.76 -4.85 0.59
N THR A 3 37.02 -5.85 0.10
CA THR A 3 35.56 -5.86 0.10
C THR A 3 35.12 -6.45 1.43
N GLY A 4 34.24 -5.74 2.14
CA GLY A 4 33.58 -6.23 3.35
C GLY A 4 32.10 -6.51 3.05
N CYS A 5 31.46 -7.38 3.84
CA CYS A 5 30.02 -7.58 3.78
C CYS A 5 29.34 -6.63 4.77
N CYS A 6 28.27 -5.96 4.34
CA CYS A 6 27.49 -5.09 5.20
C CYS A 6 26.89 -5.93 6.33
N PRO A 7 27.12 -5.59 7.60
CA PRO A 7 26.61 -6.38 8.71
C PRO A 7 25.09 -6.28 8.86
N TYR A 8 24.43 -5.33 8.19
CA TYR A 8 22.98 -5.17 8.22
C TYR A 8 22.27 -5.90 7.08
N CYS A 9 22.75 -5.79 5.84
CA CYS A 9 22.05 -6.34 4.67
C CYS A 9 22.85 -7.39 3.91
N GLY A 10 24.05 -7.75 4.36
CA GLY A 10 24.94 -8.70 3.69
C GLY A 10 25.64 -8.17 2.44
N ALA A 11 25.22 -7.03 1.89
CA ALA A 11 25.76 -6.52 0.63
C ALA A 11 27.26 -6.24 0.69
N GLU A 12 27.98 -6.67 -0.34
CA GLU A 12 29.39 -6.36 -0.51
C GLU A 12 29.60 -4.85 -0.71
N TYR A 13 30.51 -4.24 0.06
CA TYR A 13 30.83 -2.83 -0.06
C TYR A 13 32.33 -2.58 -0.06
N ALA A 14 32.73 -1.49 -0.71
CA ALA A 14 34.10 -1.01 -0.63
C ALA A 14 34.31 -0.30 0.72
N LEU A 15 35.26 -0.76 1.54
CA LEU A 15 35.59 -0.15 2.85
C LEU A 15 35.98 1.35 2.77
N SER A 16 36.14 1.91 1.57
CA SER A 16 36.36 3.34 1.35
C SER A 16 35.10 4.21 1.49
N GLU A 17 33.90 3.60 1.52
CA GLU A 17 32.63 4.32 1.57
C GLU A 17 32.05 4.34 2.98
N ALA A 18 31.61 5.51 3.44
CA ALA A 18 31.03 5.69 4.78
C ALA A 18 29.59 5.15 4.92
N ARG A 19 28.99 4.65 3.83
CA ARG A 19 27.62 4.12 3.77
C ARG A 19 27.57 2.91 2.85
N CYS A 20 26.74 1.92 3.19
CA CYS A 20 26.45 0.81 2.29
C CYS A 20 25.70 1.34 1.05
N TRP A 21 26.03 0.87 -0.15
CA TRP A 21 25.38 1.31 -1.38
C TRP A 21 23.93 0.80 -1.51
N GLU A 22 23.63 -0.34 -0.88
CA GLU A 22 22.34 -1.01 -1.00
C GLU A 22 21.36 -0.51 0.07
N CYS A 23 21.64 -0.77 1.36
CA CYS A 23 20.75 -0.35 2.46
C CYS A 23 20.96 1.10 2.92
N LYS A 24 21.97 1.81 2.39
CA LYS A 24 22.29 3.22 2.71
C LYS A 24 22.61 3.49 4.20
N VAL A 25 22.74 2.47 5.03
CA VAL A 25 23.11 2.58 6.45
C VAL A 25 24.53 3.16 6.56
N ALA A 26 24.71 4.08 7.50
CA ALA A 26 26.02 4.64 7.80
C ALA A 26 26.89 3.57 8.48
N LEU A 27 28.06 3.31 7.91
CA LEU A 27 29.02 2.37 8.45
C LEU A 27 29.89 3.12 9.48
N SER A 28 29.35 3.37 10.68
CA SER A 28 30.04 4.06 11.79
C SER A 28 30.62 3.09 12.83
N GLU A 29 31.23 3.61 13.90
CA GLU A 29 31.82 2.80 14.98
C GLU A 29 30.79 2.05 15.86
N GLU A 30 29.48 2.31 15.67
CA GLU A 30 28.38 1.72 16.46
C GLU A 30 27.62 0.61 15.71
N ILE A 31 28.23 0.03 14.69
CA ILE A 31 27.69 -1.12 13.98
C ILE A 31 27.65 -2.33 14.93
N PRO A 32 26.54 -3.10 15.00
CA PRO A 32 26.51 -4.37 15.72
C PRO A 32 27.56 -5.29 15.10
N SER A 33 28.58 -5.61 15.88
CA SER A 33 29.63 -6.53 15.43
C SER A 33 28.99 -7.88 15.13
N PRO A 34 29.46 -8.60 14.08
CA PRO A 34 29.03 -9.97 13.86
C PRO A 34 29.19 -10.74 15.16
N THR A 35 28.08 -11.30 15.64
CA THR A 35 28.06 -11.97 16.95
C THR A 35 28.71 -13.35 16.84
N LEU A 36 28.87 -13.86 15.61
CA LEU A 36 29.57 -15.09 15.29
C LEU A 36 31.02 -14.83 14.83
N ALA A 37 31.98 -15.41 15.55
CA ALA A 37 33.40 -15.34 15.19
C ALA A 37 33.70 -16.13 13.91
N ALA A 38 34.57 -15.61 13.04
CA ALA A 38 34.96 -16.28 11.80
C ALA A 38 35.77 -17.57 12.06
N GLY A 39 35.42 -18.67 11.38
CA GLY A 39 36.34 -19.79 11.14
C GLY A 39 36.03 -21.15 11.79
N GLN A 40 34.77 -21.51 12.05
CA GLN A 40 34.39 -22.89 12.39
C GLN A 40 33.34 -23.47 11.43
N PRO A 41 33.75 -23.95 10.23
CA PRO A 41 32.82 -24.41 9.19
C PRO A 41 32.04 -25.69 9.55
N ASP A 42 32.50 -26.47 10.54
CA ASP A 42 31.86 -27.73 10.95
C ASP A 42 30.72 -27.53 11.99
N GLU A 43 30.47 -26.29 12.44
CA GLU A 43 29.42 -25.96 13.42
C GLU A 43 28.53 -24.79 12.95
N GLU A 44 28.55 -24.47 11.65
CA GLU A 44 27.81 -23.36 11.03
C GLU A 44 26.85 -23.88 9.95
N VAL A 45 25.68 -23.26 9.84
CA VAL A 45 24.71 -23.46 8.76
C VAL A 45 24.65 -22.17 7.95
N LEU A 46 24.60 -22.31 6.62
CA LEU A 46 24.62 -21.20 5.66
C LEU A 46 23.27 -21.08 4.98
N TYR A 47 22.72 -19.87 4.95
CA TYR A 47 21.50 -19.53 4.22
C TYR A 47 21.83 -18.57 3.07
N GLU A 48 21.52 -18.98 1.85
CA GLU A 48 21.64 -18.14 0.66
C GLU A 48 20.39 -17.24 0.57
N LEU A 49 20.59 -15.92 0.71
CA LEU A 49 19.50 -14.93 0.78
C LEU A 49 19.67 -13.87 -0.31
N ASP A 50 20.20 -14.24 -1.47
CA ASP A 50 20.40 -13.32 -2.59
C ASP A 50 19.08 -12.86 -3.22
N ASP A 51 18.05 -13.71 -3.16
CA ASP A 51 16.69 -13.43 -3.62
C ASP A 51 15.91 -12.48 -2.68
N TRP A 52 16.38 -12.31 -1.45
CA TRP A 52 15.68 -11.47 -0.47
C TRP A 52 15.92 -9.98 -0.71
N PRO A 53 14.90 -9.12 -0.55
CA PRO A 53 15.07 -7.68 -0.58
C PRO A 53 16.03 -7.19 0.50
N ALA A 54 16.78 -6.13 0.18
CA ALA A 54 17.74 -5.52 1.12
C ALA A 54 17.07 -5.08 2.44
N ALA A 55 15.83 -4.58 2.38
CA ALA A 55 15.06 -4.18 3.55
C ALA A 55 14.76 -5.38 4.47
N THR A 56 14.30 -6.50 3.90
CA THR A 56 14.03 -7.74 4.62
C THR A 56 15.30 -8.30 5.27
N ARG A 57 16.44 -8.26 4.56
CA ARG A 57 17.75 -8.66 5.13
C ARG A 57 18.19 -7.80 6.32
N VAL A 58 17.88 -6.49 6.28
CA VAL A 58 18.14 -5.57 7.40
C VAL A 58 17.30 -5.96 8.61
N GLU A 59 16.01 -6.23 8.40
CA GLU A 59 15.11 -6.65 9.48
C GLU A 59 15.51 -8.04 10.04
N LEU A 60 15.88 -8.99 9.18
CA LEU A 60 16.44 -10.29 9.59
C LEU A 60 17.62 -10.12 10.54
N THR A 61 18.62 -9.33 10.16
CA THR A 61 19.79 -9.08 11.01
C THR A 61 19.37 -8.48 12.35
N ARG A 62 18.42 -7.55 12.34
CA ARG A 62 17.91 -6.91 13.55
C ARG A 62 17.23 -7.92 14.46
N VAL A 63 16.32 -8.74 13.94
CA VAL A 63 15.59 -9.75 14.72
C VAL A 63 16.55 -10.79 15.30
N LEU A 64 17.55 -11.25 14.53
CA LEU A 64 18.59 -12.16 15.01
C LEU A 64 19.39 -11.54 16.17
N ALA A 65 19.74 -10.25 16.06
CA ALA A 65 20.44 -9.53 17.13
C ALA A 65 19.56 -9.36 18.38
N GLU A 66 18.27 -9.03 18.22
CA GLU A 66 17.30 -8.91 19.32
C GLU A 66 17.09 -10.25 20.05
N ARG A 67 17.09 -11.36 19.31
CA ARG A 67 16.99 -12.73 19.85
C ARG A 67 18.34 -13.29 20.32
N VAL A 68 19.43 -12.52 20.19
CA VAL A 68 20.80 -12.90 20.58
C VAL A 68 21.26 -14.19 19.86
N ILE A 69 20.86 -14.35 18.61
CA ILE A 69 21.25 -15.47 17.74
C ILE A 69 22.56 -15.09 17.04
N PRO A 70 23.68 -15.79 17.29
CA PRO A 70 24.95 -15.45 16.68
C PRO A 70 24.93 -15.71 15.16
N SER A 71 25.04 -14.63 14.39
CA SER A 71 25.08 -14.68 12.93
C SER A 71 26.21 -13.82 12.33
N ARG A 72 26.55 -14.10 11.07
CA ARG A 72 27.55 -13.38 10.27
C ARG A 72 27.20 -13.42 8.79
N TRP A 73 27.30 -12.30 8.10
CA TRP A 73 27.18 -12.24 6.64
C TRP A 73 28.49 -12.62 5.95
N GLU A 74 28.40 -13.54 5.00
CA GLU A 74 29.45 -13.98 4.09
C GLU A 74 29.22 -13.40 2.68
N PRO A 75 30.27 -13.38 1.82
CA PRO A 75 30.14 -12.91 0.45
C PRO A 75 29.04 -13.66 -0.32
N GLY A 76 28.34 -12.96 -1.21
CA GLY A 76 27.21 -13.54 -1.95
C GLY A 76 25.90 -13.56 -1.16
N LEU A 77 25.70 -12.63 -0.22
CA LEU A 77 24.43 -12.48 0.51
C LEU A 77 24.06 -13.74 1.29
N THR A 78 25.07 -14.43 1.80
CA THR A 78 24.91 -15.67 2.56
C THR A 78 25.00 -15.38 4.05
N LEU A 79 24.02 -15.83 4.83
CA LEU A 79 24.02 -15.71 6.28
C LEU A 79 24.54 -16.99 6.93
N ALA A 80 25.64 -16.89 7.68
CA ALA A 80 26.14 -17.96 8.54
C ALA A 80 25.55 -17.84 9.95
N VAL A 81 24.98 -18.93 10.45
CA VAL A 81 24.52 -19.09 11.84
C VAL A 81 25.16 -20.33 12.46
N ARG A 82 25.12 -20.47 13.78
CA ARG A 82 25.58 -21.73 14.42
C ARG A 82 24.55 -22.83 14.20
N GLN A 83 25.01 -24.05 13.97
CA GLN A 83 24.15 -25.23 13.86
C GLN A 83 23.30 -25.46 15.12
N VAL A 84 23.81 -25.12 16.30
CA VAL A 84 23.03 -25.24 17.56
C VAL A 84 21.85 -24.26 17.65
N ASP A 85 21.87 -23.19 16.86
CA ASP A 85 20.79 -22.19 16.78
C ASP A 85 20.05 -22.28 15.43
N GLU A 86 20.27 -23.34 14.64
CA GLU A 86 19.65 -23.56 13.33
C GLU A 86 18.13 -23.43 13.43
N GLU A 87 17.49 -24.18 14.33
CA GLU A 87 16.03 -24.14 14.54
C GLU A 87 15.54 -22.73 14.89
N LEU A 88 16.30 -21.96 15.67
CA LEU A 88 15.92 -20.58 16.02
C LEU A 88 16.07 -19.62 14.83
N ALA A 89 17.10 -19.82 14.01
CA ALA A 89 17.34 -19.05 12.81
C ALA A 89 16.29 -19.36 11.73
N GLU A 90 15.94 -20.64 11.53
CA GLU A 90 14.88 -21.09 10.63
C GLU A 90 13.54 -20.45 11.00
N ASN A 91 13.15 -20.50 12.28
CA ASN A 91 11.91 -19.85 12.72
C ASN A 91 11.89 -18.35 12.38
N VAL A 92 13.01 -17.63 12.55
CA VAL A 92 13.09 -16.20 12.21
C VAL A 92 13.01 -15.98 10.69
N LEU A 93 13.65 -16.86 9.91
CA LEU A 93 13.58 -16.81 8.45
C LEU A 93 12.15 -17.04 7.97
N ASP A 94 11.49 -18.09 8.47
CA ASP A 94 10.09 -18.41 8.13
C ASP A 94 9.15 -17.26 8.53
N GLU A 95 9.29 -16.70 9.74
CA GLU A 95 8.48 -15.56 10.21
C GLU A 95 8.62 -14.34 9.30
N LEU A 96 9.81 -14.08 8.78
CA LEU A 96 10.07 -12.94 7.89
C LEU A 96 9.70 -13.22 6.44
N GLU A 97 9.83 -14.45 5.97
CA GLU A 97 9.35 -14.86 4.65
C GLU A 97 7.82 -14.77 4.60
N GLU A 98 7.11 -15.26 5.62
CA GLU A 98 5.65 -15.09 5.72
C GLU A 98 5.25 -13.62 5.78
N SER A 99 5.96 -12.79 6.55
CA SER A 99 5.72 -11.34 6.58
C SER A 99 6.00 -10.67 5.23
N ALA A 100 7.08 -11.06 4.55
CA ALA A 100 7.43 -10.52 3.24
C ALA A 100 6.36 -10.90 2.21
N LEU A 101 5.88 -12.14 2.20
CA LEU A 101 4.80 -12.56 1.31
C LEU A 101 3.51 -11.76 1.55
N LEU A 102 3.20 -11.42 2.80
CA LEU A 102 2.06 -10.54 3.13
C LEU A 102 2.27 -9.08 2.69
N ASP A 103 3.52 -8.60 2.65
CA ASP A 103 3.87 -7.27 2.09
C ASP A 103 3.99 -7.32 0.55
N GLU A 104 4.31 -8.47 -0.05
CA GLU A 104 4.40 -8.69 -1.50
C GLU A 104 3.02 -8.89 -2.14
N ASP A 105 2.03 -9.35 -1.37
CA ASP A 105 0.61 -9.23 -1.72
C ASP A 105 0.15 -7.75 -1.83
N ASP A 106 0.98 -6.77 -1.41
CA ASP A 106 0.73 -5.32 -1.58
C ASP A 106 1.33 -4.77 -2.92
N ASP A 107 2.10 -5.56 -3.68
CA ASP A 107 2.74 -5.13 -4.95
C ASP A 107 2.26 -5.91 -6.20
N ASP A 108 1.34 -6.87 -6.08
CA ASP A 108 0.64 -7.51 -7.23
C ASP A 108 -0.88 -7.70 -7.01
N ASP A 109 -1.48 -6.91 -6.11
CA ASP A 109 -2.92 -6.69 -6.08
C ASP A 109 -3.21 -5.18 -6.09
N ASP A 110 -3.64 -4.71 -7.25
CA ASP A 110 -4.54 -3.56 -7.44
C ASP A 110 -5.93 -3.88 -6.82
N ASP A 111 -5.93 -4.57 -5.68
CA ASP A 111 -7.02 -4.80 -4.72
C ASP A 111 -6.69 -3.98 -3.46
N ASP A 112 -6.39 -2.69 -3.64
CA ASP A 112 -7.04 -1.68 -2.80
C ASP A 112 -8.54 -1.69 -3.16
N ASP A 113 -9.21 -2.83 -2.87
CA ASP A 113 -10.50 -2.85 -2.20
C ASP A 113 -10.32 -2.21 -0.81
N GLY A 114 -9.71 -1.03 -0.76
CA GLY A 114 -9.99 -0.06 0.26
C GLY A 114 -11.50 0.04 0.23
N GLU A 115 -12.11 -0.29 1.36
CA GLU A 115 -13.55 -0.24 1.61
C GLU A 115 -14.20 1.03 0.98
N ASP A 116 -13.42 2.11 0.85
CA ASP A 116 -13.71 3.38 0.17
C ASP A 116 -14.00 3.31 -1.35
N GLY A 117 -13.33 2.46 -2.14
CA GLY A 117 -13.53 2.36 -3.60
C GLY A 117 -14.85 1.69 -3.96
N ALA A 118 -15.20 0.60 -3.26
CA ALA A 118 -16.49 -0.07 -3.40
C ALA A 118 -17.66 0.80 -2.90
N VAL A 119 -17.44 1.56 -1.82
CA VAL A 119 -18.40 2.54 -1.31
C VAL A 119 -18.64 3.69 -2.30
N ALA A 120 -17.58 4.21 -2.93
CA ALA A 120 -17.68 5.22 -3.98
C ALA A 120 -18.47 4.72 -5.19
N GLN A 121 -18.22 3.48 -5.62
CA GLN A 121 -18.92 2.86 -6.75
C GLN A 121 -20.41 2.62 -6.46
N ALA A 122 -20.75 2.15 -5.26
CA ALA A 122 -22.14 2.01 -4.84
C ALA A 122 -22.87 3.37 -4.83
N ALA A 123 -22.21 4.41 -4.32
CA ALA A 123 -22.76 5.76 -4.32
C ALA A 123 -22.94 6.35 -5.73
N MET A 124 -22.08 6.03 -6.69
CA MET A 124 -22.27 6.39 -8.10
C MET A 124 -23.53 5.76 -8.71
N ALA A 125 -23.81 4.49 -8.39
CA ALA A 125 -25.04 3.82 -8.82
C ALA A 125 -26.29 4.47 -8.21
N ASP A 126 -26.25 4.81 -6.91
CA ASP A 126 -27.34 5.51 -6.23
C ASP A 126 -27.58 6.92 -6.81
N LEU A 127 -26.51 7.66 -7.10
CA LEU A 127 -26.60 8.96 -7.80
C LEU A 127 -27.26 8.82 -9.17
N PHE A 128 -26.95 7.77 -9.93
CA PHE A 128 -27.56 7.54 -11.24
C PHE A 128 -29.06 7.30 -11.13
N VAL A 129 -29.49 6.44 -10.21
CA VAL A 129 -30.92 6.13 -9.99
C VAL A 129 -31.67 7.37 -9.51
N ALA A 130 -31.10 8.11 -8.55
CA ALA A 130 -31.74 9.31 -8.04
C ALA A 130 -31.81 10.42 -9.11
N ALA A 131 -30.77 10.58 -9.92
CA ALA A 131 -30.75 11.52 -11.03
C ALA A 131 -31.76 11.17 -12.14
N ASP A 132 -31.91 9.89 -12.47
CA ASP A 132 -32.92 9.42 -13.43
C ASP A 132 -34.35 9.74 -12.95
N ARG A 133 -34.63 9.52 -11.66
CA ARG A 133 -35.91 9.87 -11.05
C ARG A 133 -36.14 11.38 -10.99
N LEU A 134 -35.16 12.16 -10.52
CA LEU A 134 -35.25 13.62 -10.41
C LEU A 134 -35.37 14.32 -11.78
N MET A 135 -34.85 13.73 -12.86
CA MET A 135 -35.11 14.24 -14.22
C MET A 135 -36.61 14.22 -14.56
N HIS A 136 -37.36 13.24 -14.06
CA HIS A 136 -38.79 13.07 -14.34
C HIS A 136 -39.67 13.73 -13.26
N GLU A 137 -39.21 13.70 -12.01
CA GLU A 137 -39.91 14.20 -10.82
C GLU A 137 -39.00 15.14 -10.00
N PRO A 138 -38.66 16.33 -10.51
CA PRO A 138 -37.67 17.26 -9.92
C PRO A 138 -38.07 17.88 -8.58
N THR A 139 -39.29 17.61 -8.11
CA THR A 139 -39.82 18.12 -6.83
C THR A 139 -39.98 17.02 -5.79
N ASP A 140 -39.54 15.79 -6.10
CA ASP A 140 -39.54 14.69 -5.14
C ASP A 140 -38.44 14.89 -4.10
N GLY A 141 -38.85 15.37 -2.92
CA GLY A 141 -37.95 15.61 -1.81
C GLY A 141 -37.38 14.34 -1.17
N VAL A 142 -38.02 13.17 -1.36
CA VAL A 142 -37.48 11.89 -0.88
C VAL A 142 -36.29 11.50 -1.75
N VAL A 143 -36.47 11.51 -3.07
CA VAL A 143 -35.38 11.21 -4.02
C VAL A 143 -34.28 12.28 -3.95
N GLY A 144 -34.63 13.53 -3.70
CA GLY A 144 -33.65 14.60 -3.45
C GLY A 144 -32.77 14.33 -2.22
N ALA A 145 -33.34 13.78 -1.15
CA ALA A 145 -32.57 13.39 0.04
C ALA A 145 -31.69 12.16 -0.22
N GLU A 146 -32.18 11.18 -1.01
CA GLU A 146 -31.38 10.02 -1.46
C GLU A 146 -30.17 10.47 -2.29
N LEU A 147 -30.37 11.41 -3.24
CA LEU A 147 -29.29 11.98 -4.03
C LEU A 147 -28.26 12.71 -3.14
N GLY A 148 -28.73 13.47 -2.15
CA GLY A 148 -27.85 14.19 -1.21
C GLY A 148 -27.00 13.25 -0.35
N ALA A 149 -27.56 12.13 0.12
CA ALA A 149 -26.82 11.11 0.84
C ALA A 149 -25.73 10.47 -0.02
N ALA A 150 -26.05 10.08 -1.27
CA ALA A 150 -25.07 9.52 -2.19
C ALA A 150 -23.99 10.54 -2.60
N ALA A 151 -24.36 11.82 -2.77
CA ALA A 151 -23.43 12.89 -3.08
C ALA A 151 -22.43 13.17 -1.93
N ALA A 152 -22.84 13.02 -0.68
CA ALA A 152 -21.97 13.15 0.48
C ALA A 152 -20.88 12.07 0.48
N ILE A 153 -21.27 10.81 0.26
CA ILE A 153 -20.34 9.67 0.16
C ILE A 153 -19.31 9.91 -0.94
N VAL A 154 -19.75 10.29 -2.15
CA VAL A 154 -18.86 10.62 -3.27
C VAL A 154 -17.91 11.79 -2.96
N GLY A 155 -18.34 12.75 -2.14
CA GLY A 155 -17.52 13.89 -1.70
C GLY A 155 -16.44 13.53 -0.67
N GLU A 156 -16.70 12.52 0.14
CA GLU A 156 -15.80 12.03 1.20
C GLU A 156 -14.84 10.94 0.70
N SER A 157 -15.21 10.18 -0.33
CA SER A 157 -14.41 9.07 -0.87
C SER A 157 -13.47 9.46 -2.02
N PRO A 158 -12.25 8.89 -2.14
CA PRO A 158 -11.39 9.05 -3.32
C PRO A 158 -12.05 8.51 -4.61
N PRO A 159 -11.53 8.87 -5.81
CA PRO A 159 -12.04 8.32 -7.08
C PRO A 159 -11.91 6.79 -7.11
N PRO A 160 -12.94 6.04 -7.55
CA PRO A 160 -12.84 4.59 -7.67
C PRO A 160 -11.99 4.17 -8.87
N PHE A 161 -11.58 2.90 -8.90
CA PHE A 161 -10.74 2.33 -9.95
C PHE A 161 -11.31 2.60 -11.36
N GLY A 162 -10.43 3.00 -12.29
CA GLY A 162 -10.81 3.30 -13.68
C GLY A 162 -11.47 4.67 -13.90
N ILE A 163 -11.63 5.50 -12.86
CA ILE A 163 -12.14 6.86 -12.96
C ILE A 163 -11.01 7.88 -12.92
N GLU A 164 -10.97 8.76 -13.92
CA GLU A 164 -9.99 9.87 -13.97
C GLU A 164 -10.32 10.97 -12.94
N ASP A 165 -9.30 11.57 -12.32
CA ASP A 165 -9.46 12.65 -11.32
C ASP A 165 -10.34 13.82 -11.81
N GLN A 166 -10.17 14.23 -13.07
CA GLN A 166 -10.95 15.33 -13.65
C GLN A 166 -12.43 14.97 -13.79
N LEU A 167 -12.71 13.70 -14.09
CA LEU A 167 -14.08 13.19 -14.15
C LEU A 167 -14.70 13.15 -12.75
N TRP A 168 -13.92 12.74 -11.74
CA TRP A 168 -14.37 12.68 -10.36
C TRP A 168 -14.71 14.05 -9.78
N VAL A 169 -13.86 15.05 -10.02
CA VAL A 169 -14.14 16.45 -9.65
C VAL A 169 -15.44 16.92 -10.31
N LYS A 170 -15.61 16.65 -11.60
CA LYS A 170 -16.82 17.04 -12.35
C LYS A 170 -18.09 16.36 -11.85
N LEU A 171 -17.99 15.08 -11.46
CA LEU A 171 -19.10 14.34 -10.87
C LEU A 171 -19.57 15.00 -9.57
N ARG A 172 -18.62 15.34 -8.69
CA ARG A 172 -18.89 16.05 -7.41
C ARG A 172 -19.51 17.42 -7.62
N GLU A 173 -19.04 18.18 -8.61
CA GLU A 173 -19.62 19.49 -8.94
C GLU A 173 -21.07 19.38 -9.42
N LEU A 174 -21.37 18.40 -10.28
CA LEU A 174 -22.72 18.19 -10.81
C LEU A 174 -23.69 17.67 -9.75
N SER A 175 -23.27 16.72 -8.91
CA SER A 175 -24.11 16.25 -7.80
C SER A 175 -24.40 17.37 -6.79
N ALA A 176 -23.40 18.18 -6.45
CA ALA A 176 -23.58 19.35 -5.59
C ALA A 176 -24.52 20.40 -6.21
N ALA A 177 -24.47 20.61 -7.53
CA ALA A 177 -25.37 21.53 -8.23
C ALA A 177 -26.85 21.09 -8.12
N VAL A 178 -27.12 19.78 -8.30
CA VAL A 178 -28.47 19.22 -8.14
C VAL A 178 -28.96 19.38 -6.70
N CYS A 179 -28.13 19.07 -5.69
CA CYS A 179 -28.46 19.28 -4.28
C CYS A 179 -28.78 20.75 -3.97
N ALA A 180 -27.94 21.67 -4.42
CA ALA A 180 -28.14 23.10 -4.20
C ALA A 180 -29.43 23.61 -4.88
N GLY A 181 -29.75 23.11 -6.07
CA GLY A 181 -31.01 23.40 -6.76
C GLY A 181 -32.23 22.97 -5.96
N LEU A 182 -32.19 21.77 -5.37
CA LEU A 182 -33.26 21.25 -4.50
C LEU A 182 -33.40 22.04 -3.20
N ASP A 183 -32.29 22.35 -2.53
CA ASP A 183 -32.27 23.10 -1.26
C ASP A 183 -32.80 24.53 -1.42
N THR A 184 -32.43 25.18 -2.53
CA THR A 184 -32.87 26.54 -2.83
C THR A 184 -34.26 26.61 -3.46
N ARG A 185 -34.89 25.45 -3.72
CA ARG A 185 -36.15 25.33 -4.46
C ARG A 185 -36.09 26.07 -5.80
N ALA A 186 -35.01 25.80 -6.53
CA ALA A 186 -34.80 26.30 -7.88
C ALA A 186 -35.94 25.87 -8.82
N ASP A 187 -35.93 26.46 -10.02
CA ASP A 187 -36.88 26.11 -11.06
C ASP A 187 -36.82 24.58 -11.35
N PRO A 188 -37.96 23.86 -11.35
CA PRO A 188 -38.00 22.43 -11.65
C PRO A 188 -37.33 22.05 -12.98
N ASP A 189 -37.37 22.95 -13.97
CA ASP A 189 -36.72 22.74 -15.27
C ASP A 189 -35.18 22.75 -15.16
N VAL A 190 -34.64 23.56 -14.24
CA VAL A 190 -33.19 23.62 -13.96
C VAL A 190 -32.75 22.36 -13.23
N VAL A 191 -33.47 21.95 -12.20
CA VAL A 191 -33.17 20.71 -11.45
C VAL A 191 -33.23 19.49 -12.39
N SER A 192 -34.23 19.43 -13.28
CA SER A 192 -34.36 18.35 -14.26
C SER A 192 -33.19 18.33 -15.26
N ALA A 193 -32.72 19.51 -15.68
CA ALA A 193 -31.58 19.63 -16.61
C ALA A 193 -30.26 19.20 -15.95
N ASP A 194 -30.02 19.62 -14.71
CA ASP A 194 -28.81 19.25 -13.97
C ASP A 194 -28.80 17.76 -13.61
N ALA A 195 -29.94 17.20 -13.21
CA ALA A 195 -30.10 15.76 -13.00
C ALA A 195 -29.84 14.96 -14.29
N ARG A 196 -30.25 15.47 -15.45
CA ARG A 196 -29.92 14.85 -16.75
C ARG A 196 -28.42 14.89 -17.04
N ASN A 197 -27.76 16.00 -16.78
CA ASN A 197 -26.31 16.11 -17.00
C ASN A 197 -25.53 15.14 -16.11
N LEU A 198 -25.92 15.01 -14.84
CA LEU A 198 -25.34 14.06 -13.90
C LEU A 198 -25.53 12.61 -14.38
N ARG A 199 -26.75 12.25 -14.80
CA ARG A 199 -27.06 10.91 -15.33
C ARG A 199 -26.26 10.56 -16.58
N GLU A 200 -26.16 11.47 -17.54
CA GLU A 200 -25.39 11.22 -18.76
C GLU A 200 -23.88 11.08 -18.50
N LEU A 201 -23.36 11.74 -17.45
CA LEU A 201 -21.98 11.56 -17.01
C LEU A 201 -21.75 10.15 -16.42
N LEU A 202 -22.70 9.66 -15.61
CA LEU A 202 -22.60 8.37 -14.91
C LEU A 202 -22.87 7.17 -15.80
N ARG A 203 -23.65 7.33 -16.87
CA ARG A 203 -24.10 6.26 -17.78
C ARG A 203 -23.01 5.28 -18.27
N PRO A 204 -21.75 5.67 -18.53
CA PRO A 204 -20.71 4.74 -18.96
C PRO A 204 -20.18 3.83 -17.84
N TYR A 205 -20.51 4.12 -16.57
CA TYR A 205 -19.86 3.55 -15.38
C TYR A 205 -20.83 2.75 -14.48
N VAL A 206 -22.10 2.67 -14.86
CA VAL A 206 -23.18 1.95 -14.15
C VAL A 206 -23.88 0.91 -15.03
#